data_AF-A0A1B7VPV2-F1
#
_entry.id   AF-A0A1B7VPV2-F1
#
_cell.length_a   1.000
_cell.length_b   1.000
_cell.length_c   1.000
_cell.angle_alpha   90.00
_cell.angle_beta   90.00
_cell.angle_gamma   90.00
#
_symmetry.space_group_name_H-M   'P 1'
#
loop_
_entity.id
_entity.type
_entity.pdbx_description
1 polymer ?
#
loop_
_entity_poly.entity_id
_entity_poly.type
_entity_poly.pdbx_seq_one_letter_code
_entity_poly.pdbx_strand_id
1 'polypeptide(L)'
;MGEFEFDVFLCHNSQDQPAVIEIANQLKANNINPWLDKWHLRPGSSWQDSLEDQIDQIRTAAVFVGNSGLGPWQIEEIKAFLRAFVNRKCPVIPVLLPNAPKEPKLPVFLQGLMWVDFREHDPEPLGQLIWGITGIKPDSPPLTLKKPPEEEKNKSPYQLKTFPFQTAQISLTSALLGLVKSSEIQRITKNANYFGEDLGNGVILEMVDIPGGTFKMGSPKNQEGYHSSQSPQHEVTVPPFFMGKYPVTQQQWRVVAALENVNIDLKSDPSHFKGDNLPVECVSWDDAQEFCARLSRMANKTYRLPTEAEWEYACRGGTTTPFYFGETISTDLANYNGNWNWNWTYGQYREKTTEVGIFPANPFGLYDMCGNVWEWCEGGWHKNYINAPIDGSAWTSSSSKPGQRGGSWDSLPGYCRCASRFNYITDHRYLIGDTLGFRVVCVVGRIIR
;
A
#
# COMPACT_ATOMS: atom_id res chain seq x y z
N MET A 1 -3.94 -4.92 -24.43
CA MET A 1 -3.70 -6.02 -23.47
C MET A 1 -2.60 -6.87 -24.04
N GLY A 2 -1.52 -7.09 -23.30
CA GLY A 2 -0.64 -8.24 -23.60
C GLY A 2 -1.39 -9.50 -23.18
N GLU A 3 -1.40 -10.52 -24.02
CA GLU A 3 -1.85 -11.86 -23.62
C GLU A 3 -0.82 -12.40 -22.61
N PHE A 4 -1.28 -12.92 -21.47
CA PHE A 4 -0.39 -13.65 -20.55
C PHE A 4 0.08 -14.92 -21.25
N GLU A 5 1.40 -15.11 -21.33
CA GLU A 5 1.98 -16.25 -22.04
C GLU A 5 1.72 -17.56 -21.28
N PHE A 6 1.66 -17.53 -19.94
CA PHE A 6 1.47 -18.73 -19.10
C PHE A 6 0.38 -18.56 -18.03
N ASP A 7 -0.36 -19.64 -17.78
CA ASP A 7 -1.44 -19.68 -16.79
C ASP A 7 -0.92 -19.95 -15.38
N VAL A 8 0.13 -20.76 -15.24
CA VAL A 8 0.65 -21.15 -13.93
C VAL A 8 2.16 -21.37 -13.93
N PHE A 9 2.84 -20.88 -12.91
CA PHE A 9 4.22 -21.21 -12.61
C PHE A 9 4.27 -22.43 -11.68
N LEU A 10 5.03 -23.46 -12.05
CA LEU A 10 5.17 -24.68 -11.26
C LEU A 10 6.46 -24.64 -10.41
N CYS A 11 6.33 -24.12 -9.20
CA CYS A 11 7.42 -24.01 -8.23
C CYS A 11 7.63 -25.35 -7.53
N HIS A 12 8.84 -25.92 -7.57
CA HIS A 12 9.09 -27.24 -7.00
C HIS A 12 10.56 -27.48 -6.65
N ASN A 13 10.79 -28.49 -5.80
CA ASN A 13 12.13 -29.01 -5.52
C ASN A 13 12.62 -29.84 -6.72
N SER A 14 13.89 -29.71 -7.12
CA SER A 14 14.47 -30.49 -8.22
C SER A 14 14.34 -32.01 -8.05
N GLN A 15 14.30 -32.49 -6.80
CA GLN A 15 14.06 -33.91 -6.49
C GLN A 15 12.61 -34.37 -6.76
N ASP A 16 11.66 -33.42 -6.73
CA ASP A 16 10.25 -33.67 -6.97
C ASP A 16 9.85 -33.43 -8.45
N GLN A 17 10.81 -32.98 -9.28
CA GLN A 17 10.61 -32.64 -10.69
C GLN A 17 9.90 -33.73 -11.52
N PRO A 18 10.19 -35.03 -11.38
CA PRO A 18 9.48 -36.06 -12.13
C PRO A 18 7.96 -36.07 -11.88
N ALA A 19 7.54 -35.88 -10.62
CA ALA A 19 6.11 -35.86 -10.26
C ALA A 19 5.43 -34.57 -10.74
N VAL A 20 6.15 -33.44 -10.69
CA VAL A 20 5.64 -32.15 -11.16
C VAL A 20 5.48 -32.12 -12.68
N ILE A 21 6.37 -32.77 -13.43
CA ILE A 21 6.23 -32.93 -14.89
C ILE A 21 4.96 -33.69 -15.25
N GLU A 22 4.61 -34.73 -14.50
CA GLU A 22 3.39 -35.50 -14.74
C GLU A 22 2.14 -34.62 -14.56
N ILE A 23 2.08 -33.88 -13.45
CA ILE A 23 0.98 -32.92 -13.21
C ILE A 23 0.97 -31.81 -14.26
N ALA A 24 2.13 -31.31 -14.68
CA ALA A 24 2.26 -30.30 -15.74
C ALA A 24 1.69 -30.79 -17.09
N ASN A 25 1.92 -32.06 -17.44
CA ASN A 25 1.34 -32.68 -18.63
C ASN A 25 -0.18 -32.80 -18.53
N GLN A 26 -0.69 -33.16 -17.35
CA GLN A 26 -2.13 -33.21 -17.09
C GLN A 26 -2.78 -31.83 -17.15
N LEU A 27 -2.11 -30.78 -16.67
CA LEU A 27 -2.54 -29.39 -16.82
C LEU A 27 -2.62 -29.00 -18.30
N LYS A 28 -1.60 -29.33 -19.11
CA LYS A 28 -1.61 -29.11 -20.56
C LYS A 28 -2.76 -29.83 -21.26
N ALA A 29 -3.04 -31.07 -20.88
CA ALA A 29 -4.17 -31.83 -21.42
C ALA A 29 -5.52 -31.17 -21.12
N ASN A 30 -5.58 -30.31 -20.10
CA ASN A 30 -6.75 -29.52 -19.70
C ASN A 30 -6.69 -28.06 -20.18
N ASN A 31 -5.88 -27.74 -21.20
CA ASN A 31 -5.71 -26.40 -21.78
C ASN A 31 -5.18 -25.34 -20.79
N ILE A 32 -4.45 -25.75 -19.77
CA ILE A 32 -3.67 -24.85 -18.91
C ILE A 32 -2.25 -24.83 -19.45
N ASN A 33 -1.65 -23.64 -19.64
CA ASN A 33 -0.27 -23.49 -20.09
C ASN A 33 0.69 -23.25 -18.91
N PRO A 34 1.35 -24.29 -18.36
CA PRO A 34 2.26 -24.12 -17.25
C PRO A 34 3.67 -23.71 -17.71
N TRP A 35 4.26 -22.78 -16.96
CA TRP A 35 5.69 -22.50 -16.99
C TRP A 35 6.41 -23.46 -16.04
N LEU A 36 7.31 -24.27 -16.60
CA LEU A 36 8.22 -25.16 -15.88
C LEU A 36 9.66 -24.86 -16.26
N ASP A 37 10.55 -24.80 -15.27
CA ASP A 37 11.98 -24.51 -15.43
C ASP A 37 12.66 -25.42 -16.45
N LYS A 38 12.38 -26.72 -16.40
CA LYS A 38 12.92 -27.74 -17.31
C LYS A 38 12.56 -27.49 -18.78
N TRP A 39 11.45 -26.80 -19.03
CA TRP A 39 10.91 -26.55 -20.37
C TRP A 39 11.34 -25.19 -20.90
N HIS A 40 11.51 -24.19 -20.04
CA HIS A 40 11.66 -22.80 -20.46
C HIS A 40 13.00 -22.16 -20.07
N LEU A 41 13.79 -22.75 -19.16
CA LEU A 41 15.14 -22.25 -18.87
C LEU A 41 16.15 -22.77 -19.90
N ARG A 42 16.86 -21.83 -20.51
CA ARG A 42 17.98 -22.15 -21.41
C ARG A 42 19.20 -22.62 -20.60
N PRO A 43 19.85 -23.74 -20.99
CA PRO A 43 21.09 -24.18 -20.34
C PRO A 43 22.15 -23.06 -20.29
N GLY A 44 22.73 -22.83 -19.10
CA GLY A 44 23.72 -21.77 -18.86
C GLY A 44 23.16 -20.39 -18.52
N SER A 45 21.83 -20.21 -18.48
CA SER A 45 21.19 -18.97 -18.02
C SER A 45 20.93 -19.00 -16.51
N SER A 46 20.96 -17.83 -15.86
CA SER A 46 20.50 -17.72 -14.47
C SER A 46 18.99 -17.93 -14.44
N TRP A 47 18.52 -18.78 -13.52
CA TRP A 47 17.08 -18.99 -13.31
C TRP A 47 16.38 -17.69 -12.89
N GLN A 48 17.08 -16.81 -12.16
CA GLN A 48 16.57 -15.52 -11.66
C GLN A 48 16.26 -14.56 -12.81
N ASP A 49 17.25 -14.27 -13.67
CA ASP A 49 17.12 -13.33 -14.78
C ASP A 49 15.97 -13.73 -15.72
N SER A 50 15.83 -15.04 -15.98
CA SER A 50 14.76 -15.55 -16.84
C SER A 50 13.38 -15.54 -16.18
N LEU A 51 13.31 -15.56 -14.85
CA LEU A 51 12.04 -15.52 -14.11
C LEU A 51 11.56 -14.10 -13.87
N GLU A 52 12.45 -13.14 -13.66
CA GLU A 52 12.09 -11.72 -13.55
C GLU A 52 11.42 -11.22 -14.84
N ASP A 53 11.93 -11.63 -16.01
CA ASP A 53 11.35 -11.27 -17.31
C ASP A 53 9.94 -11.88 -17.55
N GLN A 54 9.70 -13.05 -16.94
CA GLN A 54 8.51 -13.85 -17.20
C GLN A 54 7.44 -13.66 -16.12
N ILE A 55 7.81 -13.22 -14.91
CA ILE A 55 6.91 -13.18 -13.77
C ILE A 55 5.63 -12.42 -14.11
N ASP A 56 5.75 -11.24 -14.72
CA ASP A 56 4.63 -10.37 -15.10
C ASP A 56 3.68 -10.99 -16.14
N GLN A 57 4.12 -12.07 -16.80
CA GLN A 57 3.36 -12.78 -17.82
C GLN A 57 2.70 -14.07 -17.31
N ILE A 58 2.81 -14.38 -16.01
CA ILE A 58 2.21 -15.58 -15.39
C ILE A 58 1.07 -15.20 -14.44
N ARG A 59 -0.06 -15.92 -14.52
CA ARG A 59 -1.28 -15.60 -13.74
C ARG A 59 -1.33 -16.18 -12.33
N THR A 60 -0.73 -17.34 -12.11
CA THR A 60 -0.85 -18.11 -10.86
C THR A 60 0.48 -18.78 -10.53
N ALA A 61 0.77 -19.01 -9.25
CA ALA A 61 1.89 -19.87 -8.83
C ALA A 61 1.37 -21.09 -8.08
N ALA A 62 1.81 -22.29 -8.48
CA ALA A 62 1.58 -23.53 -7.74
C ALA A 62 2.90 -23.96 -7.07
N VAL A 63 2.87 -24.17 -5.76
CA VAL A 63 4.03 -24.50 -4.93
C VAL A 63 3.95 -25.97 -4.51
N PHE A 64 4.71 -26.82 -5.19
CA PHE A 64 4.72 -28.25 -4.98
C PHE A 64 5.63 -28.65 -3.82
N VAL A 65 5.13 -29.55 -2.98
CA VAL A 65 5.82 -30.03 -1.78
C VAL A 65 5.78 -31.56 -1.78
N GLY A 66 6.93 -32.21 -1.94
CA GLY A 66 7.09 -33.66 -1.81
C GLY A 66 7.83 -34.09 -0.54
N ASN A 67 8.30 -35.34 -0.51
CA ASN A 67 9.05 -35.91 0.63
C ASN A 67 10.33 -35.14 0.95
N SER A 68 10.92 -34.50 -0.06
CA SER A 68 12.14 -33.71 0.05
C SER A 68 11.91 -32.34 0.71
N GLY A 69 10.66 -32.04 1.09
CA GLY A 69 10.23 -30.72 1.54
C GLY A 69 10.44 -29.68 0.45
N LEU A 70 10.50 -28.42 0.85
CA LEU A 70 10.75 -27.33 -0.11
C LEU A 70 12.12 -27.46 -0.78
N GLY A 71 13.14 -28.11 -0.19
CA GLY A 71 14.47 -28.40 -0.79
C GLY A 71 15.55 -27.35 -0.49
N PRO A 72 16.55 -27.10 -1.40
CA PRO A 72 17.52 -25.98 -1.30
C PRO A 72 16.89 -24.57 -1.33
N TRP A 73 15.60 -24.51 -1.07
CA TRP A 73 14.64 -23.44 -1.30
C TRP A 73 14.18 -22.84 0.05
N GLN A 74 15.09 -22.78 1.02
CA GLN A 74 15.02 -21.91 2.20
C GLN A 74 15.39 -20.45 1.88
N ILE A 75 15.51 -20.11 0.59
CA ILE A 75 16.11 -18.87 0.10
C ILE A 75 15.06 -17.77 -0.05
N GLU A 76 15.36 -16.58 0.47
CA GLU A 76 14.52 -15.37 0.49
C GLU A 76 13.99 -14.96 -0.89
N GLU A 77 14.63 -15.40 -1.97
CA GLU A 77 14.30 -15.07 -3.36
C GLU A 77 12.99 -15.72 -3.82
N ILE A 78 12.68 -16.97 -3.44
CA ILE A 78 11.34 -17.52 -3.71
C ILE A 78 10.28 -16.81 -2.87
N LYS A 79 10.61 -16.41 -1.63
CA LYS A 79 9.66 -15.61 -0.85
C LYS A 79 9.40 -14.28 -1.55
N ALA A 80 10.42 -13.63 -2.10
CA ALA A 80 10.27 -12.42 -2.91
C ALA A 80 9.43 -12.68 -4.18
N PHE A 81 9.65 -13.83 -4.82
CA PHE A 81 8.89 -14.25 -6.00
C PHE A 81 7.42 -14.53 -5.69
N LEU A 82 7.12 -15.34 -4.67
CA LEU A 82 5.75 -15.59 -4.22
C LEU A 82 5.09 -14.32 -3.69
N ARG A 83 5.86 -13.42 -3.06
CA ARG A 83 5.38 -12.07 -2.72
C ARG A 83 4.99 -11.28 -3.96
N ALA A 84 5.67 -11.40 -5.09
CA ALA A 84 5.24 -10.73 -6.31
C ALA A 84 3.89 -11.24 -6.84
N PHE A 85 3.60 -12.55 -6.72
CA PHE A 85 2.26 -13.09 -7.01
C PHE A 85 1.22 -12.53 -6.01
N VAL A 86 1.54 -12.52 -4.72
CA VAL A 86 0.67 -11.95 -3.68
C VAL A 86 0.42 -10.45 -3.92
N ASN A 87 1.45 -9.67 -4.25
CA ASN A 87 1.38 -8.24 -4.56
C ASN A 87 0.50 -7.97 -5.78
N ARG A 88 0.54 -8.86 -6.77
CA ARG A 88 -0.31 -8.80 -7.97
C ARG A 88 -1.70 -9.41 -7.78
N LYS A 89 -2.01 -9.92 -6.58
CA LYS A 89 -3.24 -10.67 -6.25
C LYS A 89 -3.44 -11.91 -7.12
N CYS A 90 -2.35 -12.46 -7.62
CA CYS A 90 -2.31 -13.74 -8.32
C CYS A 90 -2.37 -14.88 -7.28
N PRO A 91 -3.16 -15.94 -7.51
CA PRO A 91 -3.24 -17.05 -6.58
C PRO A 91 -1.87 -17.71 -6.38
N VAL A 92 -1.57 -18.04 -5.12
CA VAL A 92 -0.47 -18.94 -4.74
C VAL A 92 -1.11 -20.19 -4.15
N ILE A 93 -0.88 -21.35 -4.77
CA ILE A 93 -1.55 -22.60 -4.45
C ILE A 93 -0.52 -23.58 -3.90
N PRO A 94 -0.53 -23.89 -2.59
CA PRO A 94 0.23 -25.01 -2.05
C PRO A 94 -0.31 -26.33 -2.62
N VAL A 95 0.58 -27.15 -3.17
CA VAL A 95 0.26 -28.46 -3.74
C VAL A 95 1.08 -29.53 -3.04
N LEU A 96 0.43 -30.46 -2.35
CA LEU A 96 1.12 -31.63 -1.80
C LEU A 96 1.18 -32.74 -2.83
N LEU A 97 2.38 -33.26 -3.07
CA LEU A 97 2.59 -34.41 -3.93
C LEU A 97 2.20 -35.72 -3.21
N PRO A 98 1.93 -36.81 -3.95
CA PRO A 98 1.57 -38.10 -3.34
C PRO A 98 2.61 -38.65 -2.36
N ASN A 99 3.88 -38.24 -2.50
CA ASN A 99 4.98 -38.64 -1.62
C ASN A 99 5.23 -37.68 -0.45
N ALA A 100 4.43 -36.62 -0.28
CA ALA A 100 4.63 -35.61 0.76
C ALA A 100 4.45 -36.18 2.18
N PRO A 101 5.24 -35.72 3.17
CA PRO A 101 5.10 -36.18 4.55
C PRO A 101 3.73 -35.80 5.10
N LYS A 102 3.20 -36.58 6.07
CA LYS A 102 1.87 -36.36 6.66
C LYS A 102 1.69 -34.91 7.15
N GLU A 103 2.72 -34.36 7.79
CA GLU A 103 2.79 -32.97 8.24
C GLU A 103 4.02 -32.28 7.63
N PRO A 104 3.88 -31.60 6.48
CA PRO A 104 4.99 -30.92 5.85
C PRO A 104 5.33 -29.61 6.58
N LYS A 105 6.62 -29.38 6.82
CA LYS A 105 7.12 -28.13 7.42
C LYS A 105 7.15 -27.03 6.37
N LEU A 106 6.12 -26.19 6.34
CA LEU A 106 6.03 -25.03 5.43
C LEU A 106 6.20 -23.70 6.16
N PRO A 107 6.66 -22.64 5.46
CA PRO A 107 6.57 -21.27 5.93
C PRO A 107 5.13 -20.91 6.33
N VAL A 108 5.00 -20.11 7.40
CA VAL A 108 3.69 -19.71 7.98
C VAL A 108 2.72 -19.15 6.93
N PHE A 109 3.23 -18.38 5.95
CA PHE A 109 2.38 -17.79 4.92
C PHE A 109 1.71 -18.82 3.99
N LEU A 110 2.30 -20.01 3.78
CA LEU A 110 1.67 -21.09 3.00
C LEU A 110 0.70 -21.91 3.85
N GLN A 111 0.89 -21.95 5.17
CA GLN A 111 0.01 -22.70 6.09
C GLN A 111 -1.41 -22.12 6.16
N GLY A 112 -1.55 -20.80 5.98
CA GLY A 112 -2.85 -20.13 5.99
C GLY A 112 -3.64 -20.17 4.68
N LEU A 113 -3.11 -20.81 3.63
CA LEU A 113 -3.77 -20.94 2.33
C LEU A 113 -4.57 -22.24 2.23
N MET A 114 -5.48 -22.35 1.26
CA MET A 114 -6.12 -23.62 0.91
C MET A 114 -5.18 -24.47 0.06
N TRP A 115 -5.06 -25.76 0.39
CA TRP A 115 -4.10 -26.66 -0.22
C TRP A 115 -4.79 -27.59 -1.20
N VAL A 116 -4.07 -27.96 -2.26
CA VAL A 116 -4.43 -29.09 -3.11
C VAL A 116 -3.59 -30.28 -2.68
N ASP A 117 -4.26 -31.37 -2.27
CA ASP A 117 -3.58 -32.54 -1.72
C ASP A 117 -3.70 -33.74 -2.68
N PHE A 118 -2.62 -34.06 -3.40
CA PHE A 118 -2.58 -35.23 -4.29
C PHE A 118 -2.40 -36.57 -3.55
N ARG A 119 -2.34 -36.56 -2.20
CA ARG A 119 -2.42 -37.79 -1.40
C ARG A 119 -3.87 -38.26 -1.20
N GLU A 120 -4.82 -37.33 -1.37
CA GLU A 120 -6.25 -37.58 -1.25
C GLU A 120 -6.87 -37.80 -2.63
N HIS A 121 -8.01 -38.50 -2.66
CA HIS A 121 -8.75 -38.77 -3.90
C HIS A 121 -10.09 -38.04 -4.00
N ASP A 122 -10.56 -37.44 -2.90
CA ASP A 122 -11.81 -36.68 -2.84
C ASP A 122 -11.64 -35.43 -1.93
N PRO A 123 -11.79 -34.20 -2.47
CA PRO A 123 -12.11 -33.89 -3.86
C PRO A 123 -10.95 -34.20 -4.81
N GLU A 124 -11.24 -34.53 -6.07
CA GLU A 124 -10.23 -34.88 -7.08
C GLU A 124 -9.16 -33.76 -7.21
N PRO A 125 -7.87 -34.05 -6.95
CA PRO A 125 -6.86 -33.02 -6.73
C PRO A 125 -6.47 -32.23 -7.98
N LEU A 126 -6.47 -32.84 -9.17
CA LEU A 126 -6.19 -32.12 -10.42
C LEU A 126 -7.28 -31.08 -10.72
N GLY A 127 -8.55 -31.44 -10.53
CA GLY A 127 -9.69 -30.55 -10.67
C GLY A 127 -9.64 -29.38 -9.67
N GLN A 128 -9.19 -29.63 -8.43
CA GLN A 128 -8.94 -28.55 -7.47
C GLN A 128 -7.78 -27.64 -7.89
N LEU A 129 -6.71 -28.19 -8.47
CA LEU A 129 -5.59 -27.38 -8.97
C LEU A 129 -6.03 -26.51 -10.15
N ILE A 130 -6.77 -27.08 -11.11
CA ILE A 130 -7.34 -26.34 -12.25
C ILE A 130 -8.30 -25.26 -11.75
N TRP A 131 -9.12 -25.56 -10.74
CA TRP A 131 -9.98 -24.56 -10.10
C TRP A 131 -9.16 -23.41 -9.52
N GLY A 132 -8.11 -23.71 -8.75
CA GLY A 132 -7.25 -22.69 -8.17
C GLY A 132 -6.56 -21.82 -9.23
N ILE A 133 -6.17 -22.42 -10.37
CA ILE A 133 -5.49 -21.71 -11.46
C ILE A 133 -6.46 -20.82 -12.26
N THR A 134 -7.67 -21.32 -12.54
CA THR A 134 -8.64 -20.65 -13.43
C THR A 134 -9.63 -19.77 -12.69
N GLY A 135 -9.83 -20.01 -11.39
CA GLY A 135 -10.93 -19.45 -10.59
C GLY A 135 -12.30 -20.08 -10.88
N ILE A 136 -12.39 -21.10 -11.74
CA ILE A 136 -13.64 -21.74 -12.16
C ILE A 136 -13.80 -23.09 -11.44
N LYS A 137 -14.86 -23.25 -10.63
CA LYS A 137 -15.10 -24.48 -9.89
C LYS A 137 -15.61 -25.60 -10.83
N PRO A 138 -15.03 -26.81 -10.80
CA PRO A 138 -15.56 -27.99 -11.49
C PRO A 138 -17.03 -28.20 -11.10
N ASP A 139 -17.88 -28.51 -12.09
CA ASP A 139 -19.35 -28.64 -11.99
C ASP A 139 -20.18 -27.35 -11.89
N SER A 140 -19.57 -26.17 -12.07
CA SER A 140 -20.35 -24.96 -12.31
C SER A 140 -21.03 -25.07 -13.69
N PRO A 141 -22.37 -24.93 -13.82
CA PRO A 141 -22.99 -24.82 -15.14
C PRO A 141 -22.30 -23.68 -15.91
N PRO A 142 -22.20 -23.76 -17.25
CA PRO A 142 -21.56 -22.71 -18.03
C PRO A 142 -22.21 -21.40 -17.62
N LEU A 143 -21.42 -20.48 -17.06
CA LEU A 143 -21.85 -19.11 -16.87
C LEU A 143 -22.12 -18.58 -18.27
N THR A 144 -23.38 -18.70 -18.71
CA THR A 144 -23.94 -17.74 -19.63
C THR A 144 -23.86 -16.43 -18.87
N LEU A 145 -22.77 -15.70 -19.09
CA LEU A 145 -22.72 -14.27 -18.90
C LEU A 145 -23.87 -13.73 -19.75
N LYS A 146 -25.07 -13.64 -19.17
CA LYS A 146 -25.99 -12.58 -19.56
C LYS A 146 -25.14 -11.33 -19.38
N LYS A 147 -24.75 -10.74 -20.51
CA LYS A 147 -24.28 -9.35 -20.54
C LYS A 147 -25.19 -8.61 -19.55
N PRO A 148 -24.63 -8.01 -18.48
CA PRO A 148 -25.42 -7.13 -17.64
C PRO A 148 -26.12 -6.15 -18.56
N PRO A 149 -27.38 -5.75 -18.28
CA PRO A 149 -27.95 -4.59 -18.94
C PRO A 149 -26.88 -3.49 -18.95
N GLU A 150 -26.64 -2.87 -20.11
CA GLU A 150 -25.53 -1.92 -20.33
C GLU A 150 -25.52 -0.74 -19.33
N GLU A 151 -26.57 -0.62 -18.51
CA GLU A 151 -26.73 0.39 -17.46
C GLU A 151 -26.08 0.05 -16.10
N GLU A 152 -25.70 -1.20 -15.78
CA GLU A 152 -25.16 -1.55 -14.45
C GLU A 152 -23.62 -1.63 -14.35
N LYS A 153 -22.88 -1.64 -15.47
CA LYS A 153 -21.41 -1.73 -15.48
C LYS A 153 -20.66 -0.50 -14.94
N ASN A 154 -21.37 0.58 -14.61
CA ASN A 154 -20.78 1.88 -14.27
C ASN A 154 -21.00 2.32 -12.81
N LYS A 155 -21.56 1.49 -11.94
CA LYS A 155 -21.72 1.86 -10.52
C LYS A 155 -20.59 1.27 -9.69
N SER A 156 -19.73 2.16 -9.17
CA SER A 156 -18.81 1.85 -8.08
C SER A 156 -19.56 1.11 -6.97
N PRO A 157 -19.00 0.04 -6.35
CA PRO A 157 -19.62 -0.59 -5.18
C PRO A 157 -19.69 0.36 -3.98
N TYR A 158 -19.00 1.49 -4.05
CA TYR A 158 -19.03 2.55 -3.06
C TYR A 158 -20.13 3.56 -3.41
N GLN A 159 -21.09 3.73 -2.51
CA GLN A 159 -22.08 4.81 -2.61
C GLN A 159 -21.39 6.13 -2.28
N LEU A 160 -20.79 6.74 -3.30
CA LEU A 160 -20.05 7.99 -3.14
C LEU A 160 -20.97 9.15 -2.81
N LYS A 161 -20.56 9.95 -1.84
CA LYS A 161 -21.12 11.26 -1.51
C LYS A 161 -20.10 12.32 -1.94
N THR A 162 -20.57 13.54 -2.15
CA THR A 162 -19.70 14.70 -2.40
C THR A 162 -19.66 15.56 -1.14
N PHE A 163 -18.49 16.11 -0.81
CA PHE A 163 -18.35 17.11 0.25
C PHE A 163 -17.60 18.34 -0.27
N PRO A 164 -18.04 19.56 0.10
CA PRO A 164 -17.26 20.76 -0.14
C PRO A 164 -16.12 20.85 0.88
N PHE A 165 -14.98 21.39 0.47
CA PHE A 165 -13.85 21.70 1.35
C PHE A 165 -13.12 22.96 0.90
N GLN A 166 -12.35 23.57 1.79
CA GLN A 166 -11.43 24.65 1.45
C GLN A 166 -10.02 24.10 1.25
N THR A 167 -9.37 24.48 0.15
CA THR A 167 -7.93 24.37 -0.02
C THR A 167 -7.30 25.77 0.02
N ALA A 168 -6.00 25.85 0.25
CA ALA A 168 -5.29 27.12 0.35
C ALA A 168 -4.14 27.19 -0.66
N GLN A 169 -3.83 28.40 -1.09
CA GLN A 169 -2.62 28.74 -1.82
C GLN A 169 -1.92 29.87 -1.09
N ILE A 170 -0.62 29.72 -0.85
CA ILE A 170 0.24 30.72 -0.21
C ILE A 170 1.29 31.20 -1.21
N SER A 171 1.32 32.52 -1.39
CA SER A 171 2.26 33.20 -2.29
C SER A 171 3.11 34.18 -1.50
N LEU A 172 4.40 34.22 -1.80
CA LEU A 172 5.30 35.24 -1.26
C LEU A 172 5.17 36.50 -2.11
N THR A 173 4.79 37.60 -1.47
CA THR A 173 4.81 38.93 -2.08
C THR A 173 6.03 39.69 -1.57
N SER A 174 6.66 40.44 -2.46
CA SER A 174 7.78 41.31 -2.12
C SER A 174 7.47 42.74 -2.52
N ALA A 175 7.68 43.66 -1.59
CA ALA A 175 7.52 45.09 -1.76
C ALA A 175 8.83 45.80 -1.42
N LEU A 176 8.93 47.09 -1.79
CA LEU A 176 10.10 47.93 -1.50
C LEU A 176 11.43 47.28 -1.92
N LEU A 177 11.56 46.90 -3.20
CA LEU A 177 12.77 46.26 -3.77
C LEU A 177 13.20 44.97 -3.06
N GLY A 178 12.26 44.24 -2.44
CA GLY A 178 12.54 42.98 -1.74
C GLY A 178 12.85 43.13 -0.26
N LEU A 179 12.82 44.35 0.28
CA LEU A 179 13.05 44.64 1.70
C LEU A 179 11.87 44.26 2.58
N VAL A 180 10.64 44.27 2.02
CA VAL A 180 9.44 43.79 2.72
C VAL A 180 8.95 42.55 2.02
N LYS A 181 8.95 41.43 2.75
CA LYS A 181 8.35 40.17 2.30
C LYS A 181 7.14 39.88 3.17
N SER A 182 6.04 39.51 2.53
CA SER A 182 4.83 39.04 3.19
C SER A 182 4.31 37.80 2.49
N SER A 183 3.46 37.04 3.17
CA SER A 183 2.72 35.93 2.56
C SER A 183 1.25 36.28 2.47
N GLU A 184 0.65 36.01 1.33
CA GLU A 184 -0.80 36.10 1.14
C GLU A 184 -1.38 34.69 1.05
N ILE A 185 -2.43 34.42 1.81
CA ILE A 185 -3.16 33.13 1.80
C ILE A 185 -4.49 33.33 1.10
N GLN A 186 -4.66 32.66 -0.04
CA GLN A 186 -5.92 32.60 -0.77
C GLN A 186 -6.59 31.25 -0.52
N ARG A 187 -7.89 31.27 -0.22
CA ARG A 187 -8.69 30.06 0.03
C ARG A 187 -9.62 29.81 -1.14
N ILE A 188 -9.67 28.56 -1.59
CA ILE A 188 -10.45 28.13 -2.75
C ILE A 188 -11.35 26.99 -2.31
N THR A 189 -12.66 27.12 -2.55
CA THR A 189 -13.62 26.04 -2.31
C THR A 189 -13.55 25.04 -3.45
N LYS A 190 -13.45 23.76 -3.10
CA LYS A 190 -13.49 22.62 -4.02
C LYS A 190 -14.46 21.57 -3.51
N ASN A 191 -14.71 20.56 -4.33
CA ASN A 191 -15.51 19.40 -3.97
C ASN A 191 -14.71 18.13 -4.22
N ALA A 192 -14.87 17.14 -3.35
CA ALA A 192 -14.33 15.79 -3.54
C ALA A 192 -15.41 14.75 -3.26
N ASN A 193 -15.25 13.58 -3.88
CA ASN A 193 -16.10 12.44 -3.60
C ASN A 193 -15.47 11.59 -2.49
N TYR A 194 -16.32 10.93 -1.69
CA TYR A 194 -15.88 10.04 -0.63
C TYR A 194 -16.95 9.00 -0.33
N PHE A 195 -16.58 7.91 0.34
CA PHE A 195 -17.53 7.08 1.08
C PHE A 195 -17.18 7.09 2.57
N GLY A 196 -18.15 6.80 3.43
CA GLY A 196 -17.91 6.56 4.85
C GLY A 196 -17.91 5.07 5.13
N GLU A 197 -16.84 4.57 5.75
CA GLU A 197 -16.84 3.25 6.36
C GLU A 197 -17.43 3.35 7.78
N ASP A 198 -18.49 2.61 8.05
CA ASP A 198 -19.07 2.54 9.38
C ASP A 198 -18.26 1.58 10.24
N LEU A 199 -17.59 2.09 11.28
CA LEU A 199 -16.84 1.29 12.23
C LEU A 199 -17.72 0.78 13.38
N GLY A 200 -18.99 1.20 13.43
CA GLY A 200 -19.91 0.96 14.53
C GLY A 200 -19.96 2.12 15.54
N ASN A 201 -20.99 2.12 16.39
CA ASN A 201 -21.22 3.13 17.43
C ASN A 201 -21.22 4.59 16.95
N GLY A 202 -21.60 4.82 15.68
CA GLY A 202 -21.62 6.16 15.07
C GLY A 202 -20.25 6.70 14.67
N VAL A 203 -19.19 5.89 14.74
CA VAL A 203 -17.84 6.28 14.34
C VAL A 203 -17.65 5.94 12.86
N ILE A 204 -17.37 6.96 12.04
CA ILE A 204 -17.20 6.82 10.60
C ILE A 204 -15.74 7.10 10.22
N LEU A 205 -15.17 6.28 9.34
CA LEU A 205 -13.93 6.55 8.65
C LEU A 205 -14.25 7.06 7.23
N GLU A 206 -14.05 8.36 7.00
CA GLU A 206 -14.28 8.98 5.70
C GLU A 206 -13.10 8.72 4.74
N MET A 207 -13.40 8.12 3.58
CA MET A 207 -12.44 7.66 2.59
C MET A 207 -12.64 8.43 1.27
N VAL A 208 -11.74 9.37 0.98
CA VAL A 208 -11.79 10.26 -0.19
C VAL A 208 -11.36 9.51 -1.46
N ASP A 209 -12.11 9.71 -2.55
CA ASP A 209 -11.83 9.18 -3.89
C ASP A 209 -10.64 9.91 -4.52
N ILE A 210 -9.51 9.22 -4.61
CA ILE A 210 -8.28 9.76 -5.19
C ILE A 210 -8.19 9.27 -6.64
N PRO A 211 -8.26 10.19 -7.64
CA PRO A 211 -8.16 9.81 -9.03
C PRO A 211 -6.78 9.21 -9.32
N GLY A 212 -6.71 8.24 -10.23
CA GLY A 212 -5.42 7.77 -10.72
C GLY A 212 -4.75 8.81 -11.64
N GLY A 213 -3.43 8.78 -11.72
CA GLY A 213 -2.69 9.66 -12.61
C GLY A 213 -1.18 9.50 -12.52
N THR A 214 -0.46 10.22 -13.38
CA THR A 214 0.99 10.24 -13.41
C THR A 214 1.49 11.53 -12.78
N PHE A 215 2.50 11.43 -11.91
CA PHE A 215 3.12 12.59 -11.28
C PHE A 215 4.63 12.43 -11.18
N LYS A 216 5.29 13.56 -10.91
CA LYS A 216 6.74 13.62 -10.75
C LYS A 216 7.12 13.48 -9.27
N MET A 217 7.55 12.28 -8.87
CA MET A 217 7.90 11.94 -7.48
C MET A 217 9.32 12.41 -7.13
N GLY A 218 9.49 12.90 -5.90
CA GLY A 218 10.75 13.44 -5.38
C GLY A 218 10.92 14.94 -5.59
N SER A 219 12.11 15.45 -5.30
CA SER A 219 12.43 16.89 -5.33
C SER A 219 13.56 17.20 -6.30
N PRO A 220 13.49 18.31 -7.07
CA PRO A 220 14.61 18.77 -7.88
C PRO A 220 15.77 19.25 -6.98
N LYS A 221 17.01 19.09 -7.47
CA LYS A 221 18.25 19.36 -6.72
C LYS A 221 18.41 20.81 -6.26
N ASN A 222 17.79 21.75 -6.96
CA ASN A 222 17.86 23.18 -6.67
C ASN A 222 16.74 23.66 -5.73
N GLN A 223 15.85 22.78 -5.28
CA GLN A 223 14.84 23.13 -4.30
C GLN A 223 15.48 23.31 -2.92
N GLU A 224 15.08 24.34 -2.18
CA GLU A 224 15.42 24.46 -0.77
C GLU A 224 15.02 23.18 -0.01
N GLY A 225 15.75 22.82 1.05
CA GLY A 225 15.49 21.61 1.83
C GLY A 225 15.72 20.28 1.09
N TYR A 226 16.28 20.30 -0.13
CA TYR A 226 16.62 19.10 -0.90
C TYR A 226 17.43 18.09 -0.09
N HIS A 227 17.12 16.81 -0.25
CA HIS A 227 17.91 15.70 0.28
C HIS A 227 18.04 14.59 -0.76
N SER A 228 19.18 13.90 -0.78
CA SER A 228 19.49 12.88 -1.79
C SER A 228 18.54 11.68 -1.78
N SER A 229 17.88 11.41 -0.65
CA SER A 229 16.81 10.39 -0.54
C SER A 229 15.57 10.68 -1.36
N GLN A 230 15.42 11.90 -1.85
CA GLN A 230 14.30 12.38 -2.65
C GLN A 230 14.65 12.41 -4.14
N SER A 231 15.76 11.76 -4.53
CA SER A 231 16.31 11.72 -5.89
C SER A 231 16.57 10.30 -6.38
N PRO A 232 16.64 10.07 -7.70
CA PRO A 232 16.31 11.02 -8.75
C PRO A 232 14.81 11.33 -8.77
N GLN A 233 14.48 12.51 -9.29
CA GLN A 233 13.09 12.82 -9.59
C GLN A 233 12.66 11.96 -10.80
N HIS A 234 11.52 11.28 -10.70
CA HIS A 234 11.05 10.31 -11.71
C HIS A 234 9.53 10.33 -11.84
N GLU A 235 9.01 9.81 -12.95
CA GLU A 235 7.57 9.69 -13.16
C GLU A 235 7.03 8.41 -12.53
N VAL A 236 5.89 8.53 -11.84
CA VAL A 236 5.17 7.41 -11.24
C VAL A 236 3.71 7.53 -11.62
N THR A 237 3.12 6.43 -12.08
CA THR A 237 1.69 6.32 -12.40
C THR A 237 0.97 5.58 -11.29
N VAL A 238 0.08 6.27 -10.58
CA VAL A 238 -0.68 5.72 -9.45
C VAL A 238 -2.11 5.38 -9.93
N PRO A 239 -2.61 4.15 -9.73
CA PRO A 239 -4.00 3.81 -10.04
C PRO A 239 -4.97 4.55 -9.11
N PRO A 240 -6.27 4.68 -9.44
CA PRO A 240 -7.25 5.24 -8.52
C PRO A 240 -7.39 4.38 -7.26
N PHE A 241 -7.60 5.04 -6.11
CA PHE A 241 -7.74 4.42 -4.80
C PHE A 241 -8.52 5.35 -3.87
N PHE A 242 -8.91 4.85 -2.70
CA PHE A 242 -9.46 5.69 -1.64
C PHE A 242 -8.43 5.93 -0.54
N MET A 243 -8.37 7.14 0.01
CA MET A 243 -7.50 7.48 1.13
C MET A 243 -8.29 8.10 2.27
N GLY A 244 -7.92 7.78 3.51
CA GLY A 244 -8.48 8.41 4.70
C GLY A 244 -8.37 9.93 4.61
N LYS A 245 -9.53 10.60 4.75
CA LYS A 245 -9.65 12.07 4.70
C LYS A 245 -8.72 12.76 5.71
N TYR A 246 -8.50 12.09 6.83
CA TYR A 246 -7.66 12.47 7.95
C TYR A 246 -6.66 11.35 8.29
N PRO A 247 -5.59 11.64 9.04
CA PRO A 247 -4.95 10.61 9.86
C PRO A 247 -5.97 9.88 10.73
N VAL A 248 -5.74 8.60 11.03
CA VAL A 248 -6.62 7.81 11.90
C VAL A 248 -6.73 8.54 13.25
N THR A 249 -7.96 8.79 13.68
CA THR A 249 -8.22 9.48 14.95
C THR A 249 -8.16 8.52 16.13
N GLN A 250 -7.96 9.04 17.34
CA GLN A 250 -7.97 8.22 18.56
C GLN A 250 -9.32 7.52 18.78
N GLN A 251 -10.43 8.14 18.38
CA GLN A 251 -11.75 7.51 18.44
C GLN A 251 -11.87 6.32 17.46
N GLN A 252 -11.44 6.49 16.21
CA GLN A 252 -11.41 5.42 15.22
C GLN A 252 -10.47 4.28 15.65
N TRP A 253 -9.30 4.63 16.20
CA TRP A 253 -8.34 3.68 16.76
C TRP A 253 -8.99 2.77 17.81
N ARG A 254 -9.63 3.34 18.82
CA ARG A 254 -10.25 2.58 19.92
C ARG A 254 -11.28 1.57 19.43
N VAL A 255 -12.08 1.93 18.42
CA VAL A 255 -13.10 1.02 17.86
C VAL A 255 -12.44 -0.17 17.17
N VAL A 256 -11.46 0.06 16.29
CA VAL A 256 -10.80 -1.01 15.54
C VAL A 256 -9.88 -1.85 16.43
N ALA A 257 -9.20 -1.24 17.41
CA ALA A 257 -8.37 -1.93 18.38
C ALA A 257 -9.18 -2.84 19.34
N ALA A 258 -10.49 -2.60 19.48
CA ALA A 258 -11.39 -3.47 20.25
C ALA A 258 -11.92 -4.67 19.46
N LEU A 259 -11.73 -4.70 18.14
CA LEU A 259 -12.11 -5.85 17.30
C LEU A 259 -11.21 -7.06 17.59
N GLU A 260 -11.64 -8.24 17.15
CA GLU A 260 -10.86 -9.47 17.26
C GLU A 260 -9.47 -9.30 16.62
N ASN A 261 -8.45 -9.72 17.36
CA ASN A 261 -7.06 -9.70 16.93
C ASN A 261 -6.85 -10.56 15.67
N VAL A 262 -6.06 -10.05 14.72
CA VAL A 262 -5.59 -10.80 13.55
C VAL A 262 -4.19 -11.36 13.80
N ASN A 263 -3.20 -10.52 14.11
CA ASN A 263 -1.80 -10.93 14.30
C ASN A 263 -1.22 -10.55 15.66
N ILE A 264 -1.42 -9.31 16.11
CA ILE A 264 -0.89 -8.79 17.38
C ILE A 264 -1.96 -8.04 18.17
N ASP A 265 -1.79 -7.98 19.48
CA ASP A 265 -2.67 -7.20 20.32
C ASP A 265 -2.40 -5.70 20.17
N LEU A 266 -3.46 -4.88 20.28
CA LEU A 266 -3.37 -3.43 20.17
C LEU A 266 -3.75 -2.79 21.50
N LYS A 267 -2.88 -1.91 22.00
CA LYS A 267 -3.23 -1.07 23.14
C LYS A 267 -4.40 -0.15 22.73
N SER A 268 -5.46 -0.15 23.52
CA SER A 268 -6.67 0.63 23.21
C SER A 268 -6.43 2.14 23.19
N ASP A 269 -5.54 2.64 24.04
CA ASP A 269 -5.25 4.08 24.15
C ASP A 269 -3.73 4.33 24.18
N PRO A 270 -3.04 4.25 23.02
CA PRO A 270 -1.58 4.32 22.95
C PRO A 270 -1.06 5.76 23.06
N SER A 271 -1.83 6.73 22.56
CA SER A 271 -1.42 8.11 22.34
C SER A 271 -1.00 8.85 23.61
N HIS A 272 -0.04 9.75 23.49
CA HIS A 272 0.37 10.67 24.54
C HIS A 272 -0.66 11.79 24.74
N PHE A 273 -0.99 12.53 23.68
CA PHE A 273 -2.02 13.57 23.73
C PHE A 273 -3.42 12.91 23.72
N LYS A 274 -4.41 13.55 24.35
CA LYS A 274 -5.74 12.94 24.53
C LYS A 274 -6.83 13.80 23.91
N GLY A 275 -7.61 13.17 23.03
CA GLY A 275 -8.80 13.75 22.43
C GLY A 275 -9.32 12.88 21.28
N ASP A 276 -10.63 12.71 21.20
CA ASP A 276 -11.28 11.80 20.25
C ASP A 276 -10.93 12.11 18.79
N ASN A 277 -10.87 13.40 18.45
CA ASN A 277 -10.54 13.90 17.11
C ASN A 277 -9.05 14.22 16.92
N LEU A 278 -8.19 13.93 17.89
CA LEU A 278 -6.74 14.00 17.67
C LEU A 278 -6.30 12.79 16.83
N PRO A 279 -5.23 12.91 16.04
CA PRO A 279 -4.62 11.75 15.40
C PRO A 279 -4.15 10.75 16.48
N VAL A 280 -4.26 9.46 16.18
CA VAL A 280 -3.58 8.45 16.98
C VAL A 280 -2.07 8.56 16.74
N GLU A 281 -1.33 8.72 17.82
CA GLU A 281 0.13 8.65 17.84
C GLU A 281 0.62 7.64 18.89
N CYS A 282 1.95 7.47 19.00
CA CYS A 282 2.59 6.40 19.77
C CYS A 282 2.23 4.99 19.28
N VAL A 283 2.06 4.82 17.96
CA VAL A 283 1.74 3.53 17.30
C VAL A 283 2.87 3.08 16.37
N SER A 284 3.25 1.81 16.47
CA SER A 284 4.29 1.23 15.61
C SER A 284 3.75 0.96 14.22
N TRP A 285 4.66 0.70 13.27
CA TRP A 285 4.26 0.24 11.95
C TRP A 285 3.47 -1.08 12.02
N ASP A 286 3.88 -2.01 12.89
CA ASP A 286 3.15 -3.26 13.12
C ASP A 286 1.75 -3.00 13.67
N ASP A 287 1.61 -2.05 14.60
CA ASP A 287 0.32 -1.69 15.18
C ASP A 287 -0.62 -1.09 14.11
N ALA A 288 -0.07 -0.25 13.22
CA ALA A 288 -0.80 0.32 12.10
C ALA A 288 -1.21 -0.76 11.06
N GLN A 289 -0.34 -1.73 10.79
CA GLN A 289 -0.66 -2.87 9.91
C GLN A 289 -1.73 -3.77 10.53
N GLU A 290 -1.68 -4.02 11.83
CA GLU A 290 -2.72 -4.76 12.55
C GLU A 290 -4.05 -4.02 12.52
N PHE A 291 -4.05 -2.70 12.72
CA PHE A 291 -5.25 -1.87 12.53
C PHE A 291 -5.85 -2.08 11.13
N CYS A 292 -5.01 -2.02 10.08
CA CYS A 292 -5.46 -2.24 8.71
C CYS A 292 -6.02 -3.66 8.50
N ALA A 293 -5.42 -4.68 9.13
CA ALA A 293 -5.87 -6.07 9.04
C ALA A 293 -7.23 -6.27 9.72
N ARG A 294 -7.43 -5.73 10.93
CA ARG A 294 -8.71 -5.76 11.65
C ARG A 294 -9.79 -5.02 10.88
N LEU A 295 -9.48 -3.82 10.39
CA LEU A 295 -10.39 -3.01 9.56
C LEU A 295 -10.78 -3.76 8.27
N SER A 296 -9.81 -4.41 7.62
CA SER A 296 -10.06 -5.21 6.41
C SER A 296 -11.02 -6.37 6.67
N ARG A 297 -10.81 -7.10 7.77
CA ARG A 297 -11.67 -8.22 8.18
C ARG A 297 -13.10 -7.75 8.49
N MET A 298 -13.24 -6.65 9.23
CA MET A 298 -14.53 -6.09 9.62
C MET A 298 -15.32 -5.59 8.40
N ALA A 299 -14.66 -4.82 7.53
CA ALA A 299 -15.31 -4.17 6.39
C ALA A 299 -15.46 -5.08 5.16
N ASN A 300 -14.83 -6.26 5.17
CA ASN A 300 -14.69 -7.13 4.00
C ASN A 300 -14.15 -6.38 2.76
N LYS A 301 -13.13 -5.54 2.99
CA LYS A 301 -12.44 -4.71 1.99
C LYS A 301 -10.95 -4.75 2.27
N THR A 302 -10.13 -4.44 1.28
CA THR A 302 -8.67 -4.37 1.50
C THR A 302 -8.26 -2.98 1.95
N TYR A 303 -8.05 -2.84 3.26
CA TYR A 303 -7.40 -1.69 3.87
C TYR A 303 -5.92 -1.98 4.13
N ARG A 304 -5.08 -0.97 3.89
CA ARG A 304 -3.63 -1.02 4.12
C ARG A 304 -3.09 0.38 4.35
N LEU A 305 -1.83 0.48 4.74
CA LEU A 305 -1.09 1.74 4.68
C LEU A 305 -0.91 2.19 3.22
N PRO A 306 -0.86 3.50 2.93
CA PRO A 306 -0.55 3.99 1.61
C PRO A 306 0.86 3.57 1.21
N THR A 307 1.08 3.21 -0.05
CA THR A 307 2.46 3.17 -0.55
C THR A 307 3.06 4.56 -0.49
N GLU A 308 4.38 4.64 -0.44
CA GLU A 308 5.02 5.94 -0.40
C GLU A 308 4.74 6.80 -1.65
N ALA A 309 4.53 6.15 -2.80
CA ALA A 309 4.11 6.81 -4.04
C ALA A 309 2.66 7.31 -3.95
N GLU A 310 1.74 6.50 -3.44
CA GLU A 310 0.35 6.91 -3.20
C GLU A 310 0.28 8.09 -2.24
N TRP A 311 1.06 8.07 -1.16
CA TRP A 311 1.11 9.16 -0.19
C TRP A 311 1.59 10.46 -0.83
N GLU A 312 2.71 10.45 -1.57
CA GLU A 312 3.24 11.67 -2.18
C GLU A 312 2.33 12.20 -3.30
N TYR A 313 1.78 11.30 -4.13
CA TYR A 313 0.80 11.64 -5.14
C TYR A 313 -0.42 12.36 -4.52
N ALA A 314 -0.98 11.73 -3.49
CA ALA A 314 -2.13 12.23 -2.77
C ALA A 314 -1.81 13.56 -2.10
N CYS A 315 -0.67 13.68 -1.41
CA CYS A 315 -0.21 14.89 -0.72
C CYS A 315 -0.15 16.08 -1.68
N ARG A 316 0.48 15.89 -2.85
CA ARG A 316 0.64 16.93 -3.86
C ARG A 316 -0.68 17.43 -4.44
N GLY A 317 -1.68 16.57 -4.60
CA GLY A 317 -2.96 16.94 -5.21
C GLY A 317 -2.80 17.63 -6.58
N GLY A 318 -1.81 17.20 -7.37
CA GLY A 318 -1.50 17.79 -8.69
C GLY A 318 -0.56 19.00 -8.67
N THR A 319 -0.10 19.46 -7.50
CA THR A 319 0.90 20.54 -7.40
C THR A 319 2.34 20.03 -7.56
N THR A 320 3.22 20.91 -8.03
CA THR A 320 4.66 20.64 -8.21
C THR A 320 5.54 21.37 -7.20
N THR A 321 4.93 22.23 -6.38
CA THR A 321 5.57 23.05 -5.35
C THR A 321 6.05 22.21 -4.15
N PRO A 322 6.92 22.75 -3.28
CA PRO A 322 7.39 22.08 -2.07
C PRO A 322 6.27 21.59 -1.13
N PHE A 323 5.22 22.40 -0.98
CA PHE A 323 4.03 22.09 -0.20
C PHE A 323 2.81 22.14 -1.12
N TYR A 324 1.73 21.43 -0.78
CA TYR A 324 0.54 21.40 -1.64
C TYR A 324 -0.17 22.76 -1.75
N PHE A 325 0.13 23.69 -0.85
CA PHE A 325 -0.37 25.06 -0.88
C PHE A 325 0.62 26.07 -1.48
N GLY A 326 1.87 25.71 -1.82
CA GLY A 326 2.79 26.65 -2.50
C GLY A 326 4.27 26.50 -2.16
N GLU A 327 5.02 27.57 -2.42
CA GLU A 327 6.49 27.66 -2.25
C GLU A 327 6.94 27.85 -0.80
N THR A 328 6.01 28.16 0.10
CA THR A 328 6.28 28.34 1.53
C THR A 328 5.19 27.70 2.39
N ILE A 329 5.41 27.70 3.70
CA ILE A 329 4.51 27.16 4.72
C ILE A 329 4.26 28.23 5.81
N SER A 330 3.04 28.20 6.36
CA SER A 330 2.61 29.02 7.50
C SER A 330 1.93 28.13 8.53
N THR A 331 2.06 28.50 9.81
CA THR A 331 1.37 27.80 10.91
C THR A 331 -0.15 28.01 10.90
N ASP A 332 -0.67 28.83 9.98
CA ASP A 332 -2.10 28.97 9.67
C ASP A 332 -2.61 27.89 8.70
N LEU A 333 -1.69 27.15 8.07
CA LEU A 333 -1.99 26.13 7.05
C LEU A 333 -1.56 24.72 7.47
N ALA A 334 -0.76 24.60 8.52
CA ALA A 334 -0.23 23.33 9.02
C ALA A 334 0.20 23.45 10.49
N ASN A 335 0.29 22.31 11.18
CA ASN A 335 0.83 22.23 12.53
C ASN A 335 2.27 21.70 12.51
N TYR A 336 3.25 22.55 12.81
CA TYR A 336 4.68 22.21 12.83
C TYR A 336 5.42 23.13 13.82
N ASN A 337 6.74 22.98 13.93
CA ASN A 337 7.55 23.83 14.79
C ASN A 337 7.72 25.25 14.21
N GLY A 338 6.81 26.16 14.60
CA GLY A 338 6.76 27.56 14.17
C GLY A 338 7.92 28.44 14.63
N ASN A 339 8.79 27.95 15.53
CA ASN A 339 10.01 28.68 15.92
C ASN A 339 11.08 28.68 14.81
N TRP A 340 10.91 27.85 13.79
CA TRP A 340 11.79 27.78 12.63
C TRP A 340 11.05 28.26 11.38
N ASN A 341 11.76 29.05 10.57
CA ASN A 341 11.18 29.61 9.35
C ASN A 341 11.56 28.82 8.10
N TRP A 342 10.73 28.96 7.08
CA TRP A 342 11.02 28.59 5.70
C TRP A 342 10.73 29.82 4.87
N ASN A 343 11.71 30.34 4.14
CA ASN A 343 11.55 31.63 3.45
C ASN A 343 11.02 32.76 4.38
N TRP A 344 11.54 32.84 5.62
CA TRP A 344 11.33 33.94 6.57
C TRP A 344 9.93 34.03 7.22
N THR A 345 9.06 33.03 7.07
CA THR A 345 7.80 32.91 7.84
C THR A 345 8.00 32.15 9.14
N TYR A 346 7.94 32.86 10.28
CA TYR A 346 7.78 32.28 11.62
C TYR A 346 6.30 32.14 11.96
N GLY A 347 5.99 31.33 12.97
CA GLY A 347 4.61 31.15 13.42
C GLY A 347 4.49 30.52 14.79
N GLN A 348 3.28 30.09 15.12
CA GLN A 348 3.00 29.45 16.40
C GLN A 348 3.60 28.04 16.45
N TYR A 349 4.48 27.77 17.42
CA TYR A 349 4.81 26.41 17.83
C TYR A 349 3.80 25.95 18.87
N ARG A 350 3.02 24.91 18.56
CA ARG A 350 1.91 24.46 19.40
C ARG A 350 2.30 23.43 20.45
N GLU A 351 3.47 22.80 20.30
CA GLU A 351 4.01 21.80 21.23
C GLU A 351 3.10 20.58 21.45
N LYS A 352 2.16 20.33 20.53
CA LYS A 352 1.24 19.18 20.54
C LYS A 352 0.52 18.96 19.22
N THR A 353 -0.09 17.79 19.07
CA THR A 353 -1.07 17.52 18.01
C THR A 353 -2.30 18.41 18.11
N THR A 354 -2.91 18.72 16.98
CA THR A 354 -4.21 19.39 16.88
C THR A 354 -5.28 18.41 16.41
N GLU A 355 -6.56 18.75 16.63
CA GLU A 355 -7.67 18.01 16.03
C GLU A 355 -7.48 17.93 14.51
N VAL A 356 -7.82 16.79 13.93
CA VAL A 356 -7.70 16.59 12.49
C VAL A 356 -8.66 17.53 11.76
N GLY A 357 -8.23 18.04 10.61
CA GLY A 357 -9.11 18.82 9.74
C GLY A 357 -9.32 20.29 10.08
N ILE A 358 -8.61 20.85 11.06
CA ILE A 358 -8.73 22.28 11.40
C ILE A 358 -8.02 23.19 10.40
N PHE A 359 -7.07 22.66 9.63
CA PHE A 359 -6.38 23.36 8.55
C PHE A 359 -7.05 23.10 7.20
N PRO A 360 -6.81 23.94 6.17
CA PRO A 360 -7.30 23.66 4.82
C PRO A 360 -6.85 22.30 4.30
N ALA A 361 -7.71 21.63 3.55
CA ALA A 361 -7.34 20.40 2.85
C ALA A 361 -6.44 20.71 1.65
N ASN A 362 -5.74 19.68 1.17
CA ASN A 362 -5.05 19.73 -0.10
C ASN A 362 -6.04 19.70 -1.29
N PRO A 363 -5.58 19.84 -2.54
CA PRO A 363 -6.46 19.88 -3.70
C PRO A 363 -7.36 18.66 -3.94
N PHE A 364 -7.07 17.51 -3.31
CA PHE A 364 -7.90 16.31 -3.37
C PHE A 364 -8.91 16.20 -2.21
N GLY A 365 -8.88 17.10 -1.24
CA GLY A 365 -9.78 17.06 -0.08
C GLY A 365 -9.22 16.26 1.10
N LEU A 366 -7.91 16.00 1.13
CA LEU A 366 -7.21 15.36 2.24
C LEU A 366 -6.64 16.42 3.18
N TYR A 367 -6.81 16.20 4.48
CA TYR A 367 -6.37 17.11 5.52
C TYR A 367 -5.08 16.63 6.17
N ASP A 368 -4.35 17.57 6.78
CA ASP A 368 -3.15 17.31 7.58
C ASP A 368 -2.04 16.55 6.82
N MET A 369 -1.98 16.69 5.49
CA MET A 369 -0.92 16.08 4.67
C MET A 369 0.47 16.74 4.87
N CYS A 370 0.51 17.87 5.58
CA CYS A 370 1.72 18.57 5.99
C CYS A 370 1.63 18.88 7.48
N GLY A 371 2.50 18.26 8.30
CA GLY A 371 2.54 18.45 9.75
C GLY A 371 1.54 17.60 10.54
N ASN A 372 1.26 18.03 11.78
CA ASN A 372 0.49 17.34 12.82
C ASN A 372 1.14 16.03 13.29
N VAL A 373 1.16 14.98 12.47
CA VAL A 373 1.88 13.73 12.75
C VAL A 373 2.57 13.22 11.49
N TRP A 374 3.76 12.64 11.65
CA TRP A 374 4.34 11.78 10.63
C TRP A 374 3.40 10.61 10.37
N GLU A 375 3.41 10.10 9.16
CA GLU A 375 2.53 9.01 8.76
C GLU A 375 3.30 7.84 8.19
N TRP A 376 3.04 6.65 8.72
CA TRP A 376 3.57 5.40 8.20
C TRP A 376 3.12 5.14 6.77
N CYS A 377 4.06 4.68 5.94
CA CYS A 377 3.78 4.14 4.61
C CYS A 377 3.99 2.63 4.56
N GLU A 378 3.35 2.02 3.58
CA GLU A 378 3.61 0.65 3.16
C GLU A 378 4.94 0.58 2.41
N GLY A 379 5.73 -0.45 2.74
CA GLY A 379 7.01 -0.71 2.11
C GLY A 379 8.20 -0.09 2.84
N GLY A 380 9.34 -0.28 2.19
CA GLY A 380 10.65 -0.02 2.70
C GLY A 380 11.20 1.37 2.40
N TRP A 381 11.85 1.98 3.37
CA TRP A 381 12.69 3.14 3.14
C TRP A 381 13.96 2.76 2.38
N HIS A 382 14.27 3.55 1.36
CA HIS A 382 15.48 3.44 0.55
C HIS A 382 16.23 4.78 0.53
N LYS A 383 17.56 4.70 0.38
CA LYS A 383 18.44 5.89 0.42
C LYS A 383 18.24 6.87 -0.72
N ASN A 384 17.54 6.47 -1.78
CA ASN A 384 17.25 7.22 -3.00
C ASN A 384 16.12 6.50 -3.77
N TYR A 385 15.79 6.97 -4.98
CA TYR A 385 14.80 6.42 -5.91
C TYR A 385 15.42 5.69 -7.11
N ILE A 386 16.70 5.32 -7.04
CA ILE A 386 17.29 4.50 -8.10
C ILE A 386 16.60 3.14 -8.07
N ASN A 387 15.95 2.77 -9.17
CA ASN A 387 15.15 1.54 -9.31
C ASN A 387 13.86 1.51 -8.46
N ALA A 388 13.33 2.68 -8.09
CA ALA A 388 12.01 2.75 -7.46
C ALA A 388 10.91 2.25 -8.42
N PRO A 389 9.85 1.57 -7.91
CA PRO A 389 8.69 1.23 -8.70
C PRO A 389 8.01 2.47 -9.30
N ILE A 390 7.54 2.35 -10.54
CA ILE A 390 6.93 3.46 -11.30
C ILE A 390 5.41 3.33 -11.48
N ASP A 391 4.80 2.31 -10.88
CA ASP A 391 3.39 1.94 -11.01
C ASP A 391 2.57 2.20 -9.73
N GLY A 392 3.17 2.91 -8.77
CA GLY A 392 2.57 3.21 -7.48
C GLY A 392 2.62 2.07 -6.46
N SER A 393 3.22 0.92 -6.80
CA SER A 393 3.39 -0.21 -5.87
C SER A 393 4.38 0.12 -4.74
N ALA A 394 4.25 -0.62 -3.64
CA ALA A 394 5.13 -0.46 -2.48
C ALA A 394 6.54 -0.94 -2.82
N TRP A 395 7.56 -0.16 -2.46
CA TRP A 395 8.95 -0.55 -2.66
C TRP A 395 9.43 -1.41 -1.49
N THR A 396 9.31 -2.73 -1.60
CA THR A 396 9.64 -3.65 -0.50
C THR A 396 11.03 -4.27 -0.66
N SER A 397 11.84 -4.26 0.41
CA SER A 397 13.05 -5.10 0.53
C SER A 397 13.19 -5.66 1.95
N SER A 398 13.77 -6.85 2.10
CA SER A 398 13.81 -7.61 3.38
C SER A 398 14.56 -6.92 4.52
N SER A 399 15.37 -5.90 4.23
CA SER A 399 16.17 -5.15 5.21
C SER A 399 15.74 -3.69 5.38
N SER A 400 14.68 -3.29 4.69
CA SER A 400 14.23 -1.91 4.70
C SER A 400 13.38 -1.59 5.92
N LYS A 401 13.71 -0.49 6.60
CA LYS A 401 12.89 0.05 7.69
C LYS A 401 11.64 0.70 7.11
N PRO A 402 10.50 0.73 7.81
CA PRO A 402 9.32 1.41 7.32
C PRO A 402 9.58 2.90 7.04
N GLY A 403 9.06 3.38 5.91
CA GLY A 403 9.11 4.78 5.53
C GLY A 403 8.02 5.59 6.23
N GLN A 404 8.29 6.88 6.45
CA GLN A 404 7.31 7.84 6.97
C GLN A 404 7.35 9.17 6.20
N ARG A 405 6.20 9.83 6.14
CA ARG A 405 5.95 11.05 5.35
C ARG A 405 5.21 12.14 6.15
N GLY A 406 5.26 13.38 5.67
CA GLY A 406 4.38 14.47 6.12
C GLY A 406 4.93 15.44 7.17
N GLY A 407 5.92 15.05 7.97
CA GLY A 407 6.32 15.87 9.13
C GLY A 407 5.29 15.81 10.26
N SER A 408 5.58 16.43 11.40
CA SER A 408 4.72 16.44 12.59
C SER A 408 4.66 17.82 13.24
N TRP A 409 3.90 17.94 14.33
CA TRP A 409 3.80 19.16 15.15
C TRP A 409 5.16 19.67 15.66
N ASP A 410 6.16 18.78 15.82
CA ASP A 410 7.52 19.14 16.26
C ASP A 410 8.52 19.31 15.10
N SER A 411 8.08 19.04 13.87
CA SER A 411 9.01 19.05 12.74
C SER A 411 9.40 20.46 12.29
N LEU A 412 10.65 20.61 11.87
CA LEU A 412 11.08 21.76 11.10
C LEU A 412 10.26 21.85 9.79
N PRO A 413 9.97 23.07 9.28
CA PRO A 413 9.10 23.25 8.12
C PRO A 413 9.57 22.47 6.87
N GLY A 414 10.89 22.33 6.69
CA GLY A 414 11.46 21.58 5.56
C GLY A 414 11.10 20.08 5.56
N TYR A 415 10.73 19.51 6.71
CA TYR A 415 10.28 18.13 6.81
C TYR A 415 8.80 17.94 6.47
N CYS A 416 8.01 19.02 6.43
CA CYS A 416 6.59 19.00 6.05
C CYS A 416 6.35 19.07 4.54
N ARG A 417 7.40 19.11 3.72
CA ARG A 417 7.28 19.12 2.25
C ARG A 417 6.70 17.82 1.73
N CYS A 418 5.99 17.87 0.60
CA CYS A 418 5.41 16.69 -0.03
C CYS A 418 6.47 15.62 -0.34
N ALA A 419 7.65 16.03 -0.81
CA ALA A 419 8.76 15.14 -1.14
C ALA A 419 9.59 14.68 0.07
N SER A 420 9.33 15.20 1.27
CA SER A 420 10.11 14.85 2.46
C SER A 420 9.86 13.39 2.84
N ARG A 421 10.96 12.66 3.09
CA ARG A 421 10.95 11.25 3.47
C ARG A 421 11.84 11.07 4.68
N PHE A 422 11.40 10.26 5.63
CA PHE A 422 12.22 9.85 6.75
C PHE A 422 12.10 8.33 6.95
N ASN A 423 13.07 7.74 7.64
CA ASN A 423 12.91 6.41 8.20
C ASN A 423 12.88 6.53 9.72
N TYR A 424 12.12 5.65 10.34
CA TYR A 424 12.15 5.56 11.78
C TYR A 424 13.36 4.72 12.21
N ILE A 425 14.32 5.33 12.90
CA ILE A 425 15.55 4.68 13.35
C ILE A 425 15.40 4.17 14.79
N THR A 426 14.37 3.41 15.16
CA THR A 426 14.47 2.60 16.39
C THR A 426 13.74 1.26 16.25
N ASP A 427 14.39 0.21 16.71
CA ASP A 427 13.93 -1.20 16.72
C ASP A 427 13.15 -1.52 18.02
N HIS A 428 12.61 -0.48 18.67
CA HIS A 428 12.02 -0.57 20.00
C HIS A 428 10.66 0.14 20.04
N ARG A 429 9.59 -0.64 20.25
CA ARG A 429 8.21 -0.16 20.47
C ARG A 429 8.09 0.93 21.55
N TYR A 430 9.07 1.05 22.44
CA TYR A 430 9.08 2.00 23.57
C TYR A 430 9.55 3.42 23.23
N LEU A 431 10.09 3.66 22.03
CA LEU A 431 10.62 4.98 21.64
C LEU A 431 9.77 5.70 20.59
N ILE A 432 8.63 5.13 20.21
CA ILE A 432 7.71 5.74 19.23
C ILE A 432 7.14 7.00 19.87
N GLY A 433 7.73 8.13 19.47
CA GLY A 433 7.35 9.44 19.98
C GLY A 433 5.91 9.78 19.62
N ASP A 434 5.40 10.79 20.33
CA ASP A 434 4.10 11.42 20.17
C ASP A 434 3.93 12.23 18.87
N THR A 435 4.77 11.94 17.88
CA THR A 435 4.83 12.61 16.59
C THR A 435 4.42 11.71 15.42
N LEU A 436 4.19 10.41 15.64
CA LEU A 436 4.05 9.42 14.59
C LEU A 436 2.72 8.66 14.68
N GLY A 437 1.92 8.78 13.62
CA GLY A 437 0.65 8.11 13.41
C GLY A 437 0.57 7.52 12.00
N PHE A 438 -0.62 7.45 11.44
CA PHE A 438 -0.83 6.95 10.07
C PHE A 438 -2.21 7.33 9.53
N ARG A 439 -2.37 7.16 8.21
CA ARG A 439 -3.68 7.09 7.54
C ARG A 439 -3.76 5.81 6.73
N VAL A 440 -4.97 5.43 6.33
CA VAL A 440 -5.21 4.19 5.57
C VAL A 440 -5.66 4.48 4.15
N VAL A 441 -5.45 3.50 3.28
CA VAL A 441 -6.01 3.46 1.93
C VAL A 441 -6.90 2.23 1.76
N CYS A 442 -7.86 2.33 0.85
CA CYS A 442 -8.70 1.21 0.41
C CYS A 442 -8.65 1.09 -1.11
N VAL A 443 -8.42 -0.13 -1.60
CA VAL A 443 -8.35 -0.37 -3.04
C VAL A 443 -9.75 -0.36 -3.68
N VAL A 444 -9.86 0.27 -4.85
CA VAL A 444 -11.03 0.08 -5.71
C VAL A 444 -10.90 -1.31 -6.35
N GLY A 445 -11.87 -2.20 -6.15
CA GLY A 445 -11.94 -3.41 -6.96
C GLY A 445 -11.97 -3.00 -8.43
N ARG A 446 -10.97 -3.39 -9.23
CA ARG A 446 -10.95 -3.08 -10.66
C ARG A 446 -12.17 -3.75 -11.30
N ILE A 447 -13.17 -2.96 -11.70
CA ILE A 447 -14.12 -3.41 -12.72
C ILE A 447 -13.30 -3.45 -14.01
N ILE A 448 -12.97 -4.67 -14.44
CA ILE A 448 -12.29 -4.90 -15.72
C ILE A 448 -13.20 -4.31 -16.80
N ARG A 449 -12.71 -3.30 -17.51
CA ARG A 449 -13.39 -2.70 -18.67
C ARG A 449 -13.27 -3.60 -19.89
#